data_AF-A0A1G3WKJ4-F1
#
_entry.id   AF-A0A1G3WKJ4-F1
#
_cell.length_a   1.000
_cell.length_b   1.000
_cell.length_c   1.000
_cell.angle_alpha   90.00
_cell.angle_beta   90.00
_cell.angle_gamma   90.00
#
_symmetry.space_group_name_H-M   'P 1'
#
loop_
_entity.id
_entity.type
_entity.pdbx_description
1 polymer ?
#
loop_
_entity_poly.entity_id
_entity_poly.type
_entity_poly.pdbx_seq_one_letter_code
_entity_poly.pdbx_strand_id
1 'polypeptide(L)'
;MENQTLDRLGRKEIGKRQAYRALFPKPLKERGPKRAHFIKLRIRIPESKGVTNFLAFLFWLPLPILFARMILGFVKLDTKDMPLDKQEIIKLIAVRGIKVEVKTTDGVRVYIKTI
;
A
#
# COMPACT_ATOMS: atom_id res chain seq x y z
N MET A 1 10.68 34.74 1.27
CA MET A 1 11.84 34.28 0.46
C MET A 1 11.71 34.68 -1.01
N GLU A 2 10.49 34.76 -1.55
CA GLU A 2 10.24 35.08 -2.97
C GLU A 2 10.69 36.50 -3.36
N ASN A 3 10.31 37.52 -2.57
CA ASN A 3 10.70 38.92 -2.83
C ASN A 3 12.23 39.11 -2.89
N GLN A 4 12.99 38.48 -1.99
CA GLN A 4 14.45 38.59 -1.98
C GLN A 4 15.11 37.98 -3.23
N THR A 5 14.52 36.93 -3.80
CA THR A 5 15.02 36.30 -5.04
C THR A 5 14.74 37.18 -6.25
N LEU A 6 13.57 37.83 -6.30
CA LEU A 6 13.20 38.77 -7.35
C LEU A 6 14.05 40.04 -7.30
N ASP A 7 14.33 40.56 -6.10
CA ASP A 7 15.21 41.72 -5.90
C ASP A 7 16.64 41.45 -6.41
N ARG A 8 17.18 40.28 -6.10
CA ARG A 8 18.51 39.83 -6.59
C ARG A 8 18.54 39.64 -8.10
N LEU A 9 17.44 39.21 -8.71
CA LEU A 9 17.30 39.12 -10.17
C LEU A 9 17.26 40.52 -10.80
N GLY A 10 16.52 41.45 -10.20
CA GLY A 10 16.45 42.85 -10.64
C GLY A 10 17.80 43.55 -10.61
N ARG A 11 18.62 43.25 -9.59
CA ARG A 11 20.01 43.73 -9.44
C ARG A 11 21.03 43.01 -10.32
N LYS A 12 20.61 42.03 -11.14
CA LYS A 12 21.46 41.15 -11.97
C LYS A 12 22.50 40.33 -11.19
N GLU A 13 22.33 40.18 -9.88
CA GLU A 13 23.22 39.38 -9.01
C GLU A 13 23.04 37.88 -9.25
N ILE A 14 21.87 37.46 -9.74
CA ILE A 14 21.57 36.08 -10.09
C ILE A 14 21.01 35.99 -11.52
N GLY A 15 21.32 34.88 -12.22
CA GLY A 15 20.79 34.62 -13.55
C GLY A 15 19.33 34.15 -13.51
N LYS A 16 18.57 34.44 -14.59
CA LYS A 16 17.14 34.05 -14.74
C LYS A 16 16.87 32.58 -14.37
N ARG A 17 17.76 31.67 -14.80
CA ARG A 17 17.66 30.23 -14.55
C ARG A 17 17.87 29.86 -13.07
N GLN A 18 18.73 30.59 -12.36
CA GLN A 18 18.96 30.37 -10.93
C GLN A 18 17.80 30.92 -10.11
N ALA A 19 17.31 32.13 -10.43
CA ALA A 19 16.11 32.71 -9.80
C ALA A 19 14.91 31.77 -9.93
N TYR A 20 14.69 31.21 -11.13
CA TYR A 20 13.61 30.25 -11.38
C TYR A 20 13.69 29.00 -10.50
N ARG A 21 14.89 28.44 -10.30
CA ARG A 21 15.08 27.24 -9.44
C ARG A 21 14.90 27.55 -7.95
N ALA A 22 15.25 28.76 -7.53
CA ALA A 22 15.09 29.19 -6.13
C ALA A 22 13.62 29.49 -5.79
N LEU A 23 12.86 30.04 -6.73
CA LEU A 23 11.41 30.28 -6.59
C LEU A 23 10.60 28.99 -6.71
N PHE A 24 11.00 28.10 -7.60
CA PHE A 24 10.32 26.82 -7.84
C PHE A 24 11.28 25.66 -7.57
N PRO A 25 11.59 25.38 -6.29
CA PRO A 25 12.35 24.19 -5.95
C PRO A 25 11.56 22.98 -6.46
N LYS A 26 12.22 22.13 -7.25
CA LYS A 26 11.58 20.92 -7.75
C LYS A 26 11.10 20.11 -6.54
N PRO A 27 9.83 19.68 -6.49
CA PRO A 27 9.38 18.82 -5.41
C PRO A 27 10.32 17.61 -5.35
N LEU A 28 10.77 17.28 -4.15
CA LEU A 28 11.53 16.05 -3.91
C LEU A 28 10.73 14.91 -4.54
N LYS A 29 11.36 14.15 -5.44
CA LYS A 29 10.68 13.07 -6.15
C LYS A 29 10.27 12.03 -5.12
N GLU A 30 9.03 12.12 -4.64
CA GLU A 30 8.48 11.16 -3.70
C GLU A 30 8.56 9.79 -4.37
N ARG A 31 9.29 8.87 -3.73
CA ARG A 31 9.38 7.50 -4.23
C ARG A 31 7.98 6.90 -4.07
N GLY A 32 7.31 6.68 -5.19
CA GLY A 32 6.00 6.04 -5.21
C GLY A 32 5.98 4.70 -4.46
N PRO A 33 4.80 4.24 -4.03
CA PRO A 33 4.67 3.00 -3.28
C PRO A 33 5.26 1.81 -4.03
N LYS A 34 6.08 1.01 -3.33
CA LYS A 34 6.65 -0.22 -3.91
C LYS A 34 5.54 -1.25 -4.12
N ARG A 35 5.62 -2.00 -5.22
CA ARG A 35 4.69 -3.10 -5.49
C ARG A 35 5.00 -4.31 -4.60
N ALA A 36 3.95 -4.98 -4.12
CA ALA A 36 4.03 -6.26 -3.45
C ALA A 36 4.11 -7.38 -4.50
N HIS A 37 4.90 -8.41 -4.19
CA HIS A 37 5.01 -9.60 -5.04
C HIS A 37 4.34 -10.80 -4.38
N PHE A 38 4.34 -10.85 -3.04
CA PHE A 38 3.78 -11.95 -2.30
C PHE A 38 2.89 -11.47 -1.17
N ILE A 39 2.08 -12.40 -0.67
CA ILE A 39 1.22 -12.21 0.48
C ILE A 39 1.57 -13.30 1.49
N LYS A 40 1.86 -12.87 2.72
CA LYS A 40 1.99 -13.76 3.87
C LYS A 40 0.65 -13.82 4.60
N LEU A 41 0.13 -15.02 4.76
CA LEU A 41 -1.12 -15.30 5.48
C LEU A 41 -0.81 -15.96 6.81
N ARG A 42 -1.57 -15.62 7.84
CA ARG A 42 -1.57 -16.33 9.11
C ARG A 42 -2.98 -16.36 9.67
N ILE A 43 -3.51 -17.56 9.85
CA ILE A 43 -4.86 -17.79 10.35
C ILE A 43 -4.76 -18.42 11.74
N ARG A 44 -5.50 -17.90 12.70
CA ARG A 44 -5.61 -18.44 14.06
C ARG A 44 -7.06 -18.78 14.35
N ILE A 45 -7.33 -20.04 14.60
CA ILE A 45 -8.66 -20.55 14.95
C ILE A 45 -8.58 -21.02 16.42
N PRO A 46 -9.31 -20.37 17.35
CA PRO A 46 -9.16 -20.66 18.77
C PRO A 46 -9.67 -22.05 19.16
N GLU A 47 -10.70 -22.56 18.47
CA GLU A 47 -11.35 -23.84 18.78
C GLU A 47 -10.45 -25.06 18.52
N SER A 48 -9.53 -24.97 17.56
CA SER A 48 -8.69 -26.11 17.16
C SER A 48 -7.23 -25.72 16.95
N LYS A 49 -6.38 -26.09 17.91
CA LYS A 49 -4.94 -25.90 17.82
C LYS A 49 -4.33 -26.66 16.64
N GLY A 50 -4.83 -27.86 16.34
CA GLY A 50 -4.37 -28.68 15.21
C GLY A 50 -4.58 -27.99 13.87
N VAL A 51 -5.77 -27.43 13.63
CA VAL A 51 -6.08 -26.70 12.38
C VAL A 51 -5.24 -25.45 12.28
N THR A 52 -5.06 -24.70 13.37
CA THR A 52 -4.17 -23.53 13.39
C THR A 52 -2.73 -23.91 12.99
N ASN A 53 -2.20 -25.00 13.53
CA ASN A 53 -0.85 -25.46 13.20
C ASN A 53 -0.74 -25.93 11.74
N PHE A 54 -1.74 -26.65 11.25
CA PHE A 54 -1.81 -27.07 9.86
C PHE A 54 -1.85 -25.87 8.90
N LEU A 55 -2.70 -24.88 9.17
CA LEU A 55 -2.78 -23.66 8.37
C LEU A 55 -1.49 -22.83 8.46
N ALA A 56 -0.85 -22.78 9.62
CA ALA A 56 0.43 -22.10 9.80
C ALA A 56 1.54 -22.77 8.97
N PHE A 57 1.54 -24.09 8.88
CA PHE A 57 2.46 -24.85 8.03
C PHE A 57 2.14 -24.65 6.54
N LEU A 58 0.86 -24.77 6.16
CA LEU A 58 0.39 -24.59 4.78
C LEU A 58 0.73 -23.20 4.23
N PHE A 59 0.53 -22.15 5.04
CA PHE A 59 0.83 -20.76 4.68
C PHE A 59 2.19 -20.27 5.20
N TRP A 60 3.11 -21.18 5.52
CA TRP A 60 4.47 -20.80 5.87
C TRP A 60 5.18 -20.15 4.67
N LEU A 61 4.94 -20.70 3.47
CA LEU A 61 5.41 -20.14 2.21
C LEU A 61 4.51 -18.96 1.78
N PRO A 62 5.09 -17.79 1.44
CA PRO A 62 4.31 -16.67 0.97
C PRO A 62 3.73 -16.94 -0.42
N LEU A 63 2.46 -16.61 -0.62
CA LEU A 63 1.76 -16.85 -1.88
C LEU A 63 2.01 -15.71 -2.87
N PRO A 64 2.26 -15.99 -4.14
CA PRO A 64 2.29 -14.97 -5.18
C PRO A 64 1.00 -14.15 -5.20
N ILE A 65 1.12 -12.83 -5.29
CA ILE A 65 -0.02 -11.91 -5.29
C ILE A 65 -0.99 -12.16 -6.46
N LEU A 66 -0.51 -12.81 -7.52
CA LEU A 66 -1.32 -13.21 -8.67
C LEU A 66 -2.55 -14.02 -8.24
N PHE A 67 -2.40 -14.95 -7.29
CA PHE A 67 -3.52 -15.77 -6.79
C PHE A 67 -4.59 -14.91 -6.13
N ALA A 68 -4.20 -13.96 -5.27
CA ALA A 68 -5.14 -13.06 -4.65
C ALA A 68 -5.87 -12.18 -5.67
N ARG A 69 -5.16 -11.69 -6.69
CA ARG A 69 -5.75 -10.88 -7.77
C ARG A 69 -6.76 -11.69 -8.61
N MET A 70 -6.43 -12.95 -8.93
CA MET A 70 -7.34 -13.84 -9.65
C MET A 70 -8.60 -14.11 -8.82
N ILE A 71 -8.44 -14.52 -7.56
CA ILE A 71 -9.57 -14.83 -6.66
C ILE A 71 -10.48 -13.60 -6.50
N LEU A 72 -9.91 -12.42 -6.21
CA LEU A 72 -10.68 -11.18 -6.10
C LEU A 72 -11.40 -10.84 -7.41
N GLY A 73 -10.81 -11.17 -8.56
CA GLY A 73 -11.46 -11.06 -9.87
C GLY A 73 -12.79 -11.81 -9.95
N PHE A 74 -12.84 -13.04 -9.42
CA PHE A 74 -14.03 -13.90 -9.46
C PHE A 74 -15.05 -13.61 -8.35
N VAL A 75 -14.63 -13.06 -7.22
CA VAL A 75 -15.54 -12.75 -6.10
C VAL A 75 -16.45 -11.56 -6.46
N LYS A 76 -17.76 -11.76 -6.31
CA LYS A 76 -18.74 -10.65 -6.30
C LYS A 76 -18.67 -9.99 -4.92
N LEU A 77 -18.07 -8.81 -4.86
CA LEU A 77 -18.09 -7.98 -3.65
C LEU A 77 -19.37 -7.16 -3.68
N ASP A 78 -20.20 -7.28 -2.65
CA ASP A 78 -21.32 -6.37 -2.44
C ASP A 78 -20.75 -5.06 -1.87
N THR A 79 -20.44 -4.13 -2.77
CA THR A 79 -19.81 -2.83 -2.44
C THR A 79 -20.81 -1.77 -1.97
N LYS A 80 -22.10 -2.11 -1.84
CA LYS A 80 -23.15 -1.13 -1.51
C LYS A 80 -22.88 -0.36 -0.21
N ASP A 81 -22.18 -0.97 0.73
CA ASP A 81 -21.86 -0.37 2.04
C ASP A 81 -20.37 -0.05 2.24
N MET A 82 -19.52 -0.20 1.20
CA MET A 82 -18.09 0.08 1.29
C MET A 82 -17.71 1.36 0.53
N PRO A 83 -16.86 2.23 1.11
CA PRO A 83 -16.38 3.45 0.44
C PRO A 83 -15.35 3.19 -0.67
N LEU A 84 -15.02 1.92 -0.94
CA LEU A 84 -13.96 1.52 -1.88
C LEU A 84 -14.52 0.62 -2.98
N ASP A 85 -14.16 0.92 -4.21
CA ASP A 85 -14.48 0.06 -5.34
C ASP A 85 -13.58 -1.20 -5.36
N LYS A 86 -14.07 -2.27 -5.98
CA LYS A 86 -13.33 -3.52 -6.18
C LYS A 86 -11.98 -3.28 -6.85
N GLN A 87 -11.90 -2.38 -7.84
CA GLN A 87 -10.64 -2.08 -8.51
C GLN A 87 -9.64 -1.40 -7.58
N GLU A 88 -10.12 -0.56 -6.66
CA GLU A 88 -9.29 0.13 -5.67
C GLU A 88 -8.75 -0.86 -4.64
N ILE A 89 -9.56 -1.82 -4.19
CA ILE A 89 -9.12 -2.90 -3.30
C ILE A 89 -7.99 -3.73 -3.95
N ILE A 90 -8.14 -4.08 -5.23
CA ILE A 90 -7.11 -4.80 -5.98
C ILE A 90 -5.82 -3.97 -6.10
N LYS A 91 -5.94 -2.66 -6.35
CA LYS A 91 -4.78 -1.74 -6.41
C LYS A 91 -4.11 -1.61 -5.05
N LEU A 92 -4.88 -1.52 -3.97
CA LEU A 92 -4.38 -1.44 -2.60
C LEU A 92 -3.56 -2.68 -2.30
N ILE A 93 -4.11 -3.89 -2.43
CA ILE A 93 -3.40 -5.14 -2.11
C ILE A 93 -2.09 -5.29 -2.91
N ALA A 94 -1.99 -4.70 -4.11
CA ALA A 94 -0.77 -4.68 -4.91
C ALA A 94 0.36 -3.80 -4.34
N VAL A 95 0.11 -2.99 -3.31
CA VAL A 95 1.11 -2.16 -2.62
C VAL A 95 1.78 -2.94 -1.50
N ARG A 96 3.11 -2.84 -1.42
CA ARG A 96 3.93 -3.51 -0.40
C ARG A 96 3.74 -2.87 0.98
N GLY A 97 3.61 -3.71 2.01
CA GLY A 97 3.59 -3.29 3.40
C GLY A 97 2.18 -3.12 4.00
N ILE A 98 1.14 -3.39 3.23
CA ILE A 98 -0.24 -3.41 3.73
C ILE A 98 -0.41 -4.59 4.68
N LYS A 99 -1.10 -4.31 5.79
CA LYS A 99 -1.49 -5.30 6.80
C LYS A 99 -3.00 -5.23 6.95
N VAL A 100 -3.66 -6.37 6.79
CA VAL A 100 -5.09 -6.53 7.06
C VAL A 100 -5.22 -7.51 8.21
N GLU A 101 -5.96 -7.11 9.24
CA GLU A 101 -6.34 -7.97 10.36
C GLU A 101 -7.86 -8.09 10.34
N VAL A 102 -8.36 -9.31 10.18
CA VAL A 102 -9.78 -9.62 10.29
C VAL A 102 -10.00 -10.31 11.63
N LYS A 103 -10.90 -9.75 12.43
CA LYS A 103 -11.35 -10.31 13.71
C LYS A 103 -12.82 -10.68 13.57
N THR A 104 -13.14 -11.94 13.76
CA THR A 104 -14.54 -12.39 13.79
C THR A 104 -15.05 -12.46 15.22
N THR A 105 -16.38 -12.49 15.38
CA THR A 105 -17.07 -12.73 16.65
C THR A 105 -16.67 -14.05 17.29
N ASP A 106 -16.40 -15.07 16.47
CA ASP A 106 -16.05 -16.42 16.91
C ASP A 106 -14.58 -16.53 17.37
N GLY A 107 -13.88 -15.40 17.49
CA GLY A 107 -12.49 -15.32 17.94
C GLY A 107 -11.46 -15.76 16.90
N VAL A 108 -11.88 -16.09 15.67
CA VAL A 108 -10.97 -16.37 14.54
C VAL A 108 -10.27 -15.09 14.15
N ARG A 109 -8.95 -15.18 13.94
CA ARG A 109 -8.13 -14.05 13.50
C ARG A 109 -7.39 -14.40 12.23
N VAL A 110 -7.56 -13.57 11.21
CA VAL A 110 -6.85 -13.70 9.93
C VAL A 110 -5.93 -12.50 9.76
N TYR A 111 -4.65 -12.77 9.60
CA TYR A 111 -3.62 -11.77 9.34
C TYR A 111 -3.11 -11.92 7.93
N ILE A 112 -3.14 -10.83 7.18
CA ILE A 112 -2.68 -10.75 5.79
C ILE A 112 -1.64 -9.65 5.71
N LYS A 113 -0.45 -9.95 5.18
CA LYS A 113 0.62 -8.96 4.97
C LYS A 113 1.16 -9.04 3.56
N THR A 114 1.18 -7.92 2.86
CA THR A 114 1.80 -7.82 1.52
C THR A 114 3.30 -7.56 1.65
N ILE A 115 4.13 -8.34 0.94
CA ILE A 115 5.59 -8.30 1.01
C ILE A 115 6.24 -8.19 -0.37
#